data_AF-A0A559J967-F1
#
_entry.id   AF-A0A559J967-F1
#
_cell.length_a   1.000
_cell.length_b   1.000
_cell.length_c   1.000
_cell.angle_alpha   90.00
_cell.angle_beta   90.00
_cell.angle_gamma   90.00
#
_symmetry.space_group_name_H-M   'P 1'
#
loop_
_entity.id
_entity.type
_entity.pdbx_description
1 polymer ?
#
loop_
_entity_poly.entity_id
_entity_poly.type
_entity_poly.pdbx_seq_one_letter_code
_entity_poly.pdbx_strand_id
1 'polypeptide(L)'
;MIVCTVTFFGTVESAYAISIKVESQSEHVLDLQQRLSALGYFKAGLTGYYGPATAEAVRRFQKAYRLPVDGEVDSTTFSKIQGAVSPKNSALEQLARIIYSEARGESFEGQVAVGAVVLNRVQSPLFPDSITEVIFQKGQFSAVDDGQYWLTPNQTAYQAAKAALNGWDPARGTLYYHNPKITTSTWSLSRPKVVTIGKHVFTR
;
A
#
# COMPACT_ATOMS: atom_id res chain seq x y z
N MET A 1 8.39 -29.26 -51.30
CA MET A 1 8.31 -27.85 -50.85
C MET A 1 6.92 -27.60 -50.33
N ILE A 2 6.72 -27.71 -49.01
CA ILE A 2 5.49 -27.28 -48.34
C ILE A 2 5.90 -26.10 -47.47
N VAL A 3 5.53 -24.90 -47.90
CA VAL A 3 5.74 -23.66 -47.15
C VAL A 3 4.58 -23.58 -46.16
N CYS A 4 4.81 -24.01 -44.91
CA CYS A 4 3.85 -23.83 -43.83
C CYS A 4 4.12 -22.45 -43.22
N THR A 5 3.25 -21.51 -43.55
CA THR A 5 3.26 -20.15 -42.99
C THR A 5 3.04 -20.24 -41.48
N VAL A 6 4.06 -19.86 -40.72
CA VAL A 6 3.95 -19.65 -39.27
C VAL A 6 3.08 -18.41 -39.09
N THR A 7 1.81 -18.64 -38.75
CA THR A 7 0.90 -17.59 -38.31
C THR A 7 1.41 -17.02 -37.00
N PHE A 8 1.64 -15.71 -37.02
CA PHE A 8 2.11 -14.92 -35.90
C PHE A 8 1.08 -15.01 -34.77
N PHE A 9 1.43 -15.66 -33.65
CA PHE A 9 0.65 -15.54 -32.42
C PHE A 9 0.77 -14.10 -31.93
N GLY A 10 -0.24 -13.29 -32.24
CA GLY A 10 -0.40 -11.97 -31.65
C GLY A 10 -0.44 -12.10 -30.13
N THR A 11 0.45 -11.38 -29.46
CA THR A 11 0.42 -11.19 -28.02
C THR A 11 -0.94 -10.58 -27.65
N VAL A 12 -1.71 -11.27 -26.81
CA VAL A 12 -2.83 -10.63 -26.12
C VAL A 12 -2.26 -9.66 -25.08
N GLU A 13 -1.98 -8.44 -25.51
CA GLU A 13 -1.84 -7.34 -24.59
C GLU A 13 -3.26 -7.05 -24.08
N SER A 14 -3.65 -7.76 -23.03
CA SER A 14 -4.89 -7.47 -22.30
C SER A 14 -4.71 -6.11 -21.65
N ALA A 15 -5.02 -5.06 -22.41
CA ALA A 15 -5.37 -3.76 -21.86
C ALA A 15 -6.60 -4.01 -20.98
N TYR A 16 -6.36 -4.28 -19.70
CA TYR A 16 -7.38 -4.15 -18.67
C TYR A 16 -7.90 -2.72 -18.79
N ALA A 17 -9.07 -2.55 -19.41
CA ALA A 17 -9.79 -1.30 -19.41
C ALA A 17 -10.32 -1.11 -18.00
N ILE A 18 -9.43 -0.68 -17.09
CA ILE A 18 -9.79 -0.28 -15.74
C ILE A 18 -10.64 0.98 -15.90
N SER A 19 -11.97 0.80 -15.88
CA SER A 19 -12.94 1.87 -15.71
C SER A 19 -13.41 1.80 -14.26
N ILE A 20 -12.80 2.62 -13.39
CA ILE A 20 -13.21 2.70 -11.99
C ILE A 20 -14.27 3.79 -11.88
N LYS A 21 -15.45 3.39 -11.46
CA LYS A 21 -16.62 4.27 -11.34
C LYS A 21 -17.00 4.47 -9.88
N VAL A 22 -17.79 5.52 -9.66
CA VAL A 22 -18.41 5.80 -8.37
C VAL A 22 -19.17 4.57 -7.88
N GLU A 23 -19.10 4.33 -6.59
CA GLU A 23 -19.68 3.19 -5.85
C GLU A 23 -18.98 1.84 -6.05
N SER A 24 -17.91 1.77 -6.85
CA SER A 24 -17.09 0.56 -6.93
C SER A 24 -16.33 0.29 -5.62
N GLN A 25 -16.21 -1.00 -5.29
CA GLN A 25 -15.30 -1.49 -4.26
C GLN A 25 -14.33 -2.47 -4.91
N SER A 26 -13.02 -2.20 -4.83
CA SER A 26 -12.01 -3.13 -5.36
C SER A 26 -10.61 -2.76 -4.86
N GLU A 27 -9.69 -3.72 -4.98
CA GLU A 27 -8.25 -3.48 -4.81
C GLU A 27 -7.72 -2.36 -5.73
N HIS A 28 -8.33 -2.17 -6.91
CA HIS A 28 -7.97 -1.09 -7.83
C HIS A 28 -8.36 0.29 -7.29
N VAL A 29 -9.46 0.40 -6.54
CA VAL A 29 -9.86 1.66 -5.88
C VAL A 29 -8.85 2.00 -4.78
N LEU A 30 -8.35 0.99 -4.07
CA LEU A 30 -7.36 1.19 -3.01
C LEU A 30 -6.03 1.73 -3.59
N ASP A 31 -5.52 1.12 -4.67
CA ASP A 31 -4.32 1.62 -5.38
C ASP A 31 -4.54 3.04 -5.92
N LEU A 32 -5.72 3.33 -6.49
CA LEU A 32 -6.08 4.68 -6.92
C LEU A 32 -6.04 5.69 -5.77
N GLN A 33 -6.72 5.39 -4.66
CA GLN A 33 -6.76 6.25 -3.48
C GLN A 33 -5.37 6.48 -2.90
N GLN A 34 -4.51 5.46 -2.89
CA GLN A 34 -3.11 5.57 -2.48
C GLN A 34 -2.32 6.53 -3.36
N ARG A 35 -2.45 6.41 -4.69
CA ARG A 35 -1.77 7.29 -5.64
C ARG A 35 -2.25 8.73 -5.51
N LEU A 36 -3.57 8.94 -5.42
CA LEU A 36 -4.14 10.26 -5.21
C LEU A 36 -3.70 10.87 -3.87
N SER A 37 -3.57 10.06 -2.82
CA SER A 37 -3.04 10.51 -1.53
C SER A 37 -1.56 10.89 -1.62
N ALA A 38 -0.73 10.07 -2.27
CA ALA A 38 0.69 10.36 -2.51
C ALA A 38 0.91 11.64 -3.34
N LEU A 39 -0.06 12.01 -4.18
CA LEU A 39 -0.09 13.25 -4.96
C LEU A 39 -0.74 14.42 -4.22
N GLY A 40 -1.28 14.22 -3.01
CA GLY A 40 -1.92 15.24 -2.19
C GLY A 40 -3.39 15.54 -2.53
N TYR A 41 -4.01 14.76 -3.41
CA TYR A 41 -5.41 14.94 -3.82
C TYR A 41 -6.44 14.23 -2.93
N PHE A 42 -6.04 13.19 -2.20
CA PHE A 42 -6.96 12.36 -1.39
C PHE A 42 -6.53 12.27 0.08
N LYS A 43 -7.48 12.59 0.98
CA LYS A 43 -7.27 12.73 2.45
C LYS A 43 -8.44 12.19 3.28
N ALA A 44 -9.13 11.16 2.77
CA ALA A 44 -10.34 10.62 3.39
C ALA A 44 -10.16 9.17 3.87
N GLY A 45 -8.91 8.71 3.98
CA GLY A 45 -8.57 7.33 4.33
C GLY A 45 -8.74 6.35 3.16
N LEU A 46 -7.85 5.35 3.11
CA LEU A 46 -7.79 4.33 2.07
C LEU A 46 -8.84 3.23 2.30
N THR A 47 -10.10 3.54 2.00
CA THR A 47 -11.24 2.65 2.27
C THR A 47 -11.43 1.55 1.22
N GLY A 48 -10.82 1.68 0.03
CA GLY A 48 -11.11 0.83 -1.12
C GLY A 48 -12.52 1.03 -1.70
N TYR A 49 -13.28 1.99 -1.19
CA TYR A 49 -14.61 2.37 -1.68
C TYR A 49 -14.54 3.68 -2.48
N TYR A 50 -15.04 3.66 -3.72
CA TYR A 50 -15.07 4.84 -4.58
C TYR A 50 -16.29 5.70 -4.24
N GLY A 51 -16.19 6.44 -3.13
CA GLY A 51 -17.23 7.36 -2.69
C GLY A 51 -17.07 8.79 -3.25
N PRO A 52 -17.93 9.72 -2.80
CA PRO A 52 -17.85 11.13 -3.18
C PRO A 52 -16.48 11.77 -2.95
N ALA A 53 -15.78 11.39 -1.87
CA ALA A 53 -14.44 11.89 -1.57
C ALA A 53 -13.39 11.44 -2.62
N THR A 54 -13.49 10.20 -3.11
CA THR A 54 -12.60 9.69 -4.16
C THR A 54 -12.91 10.35 -5.50
N ALA A 55 -14.20 10.48 -5.85
CA ALA A 55 -14.62 11.18 -7.06
C ALA A 55 -14.13 12.64 -7.07
N GLU A 56 -14.23 13.34 -5.94
CA GLU A 56 -13.73 14.71 -5.80
C GLU A 56 -12.20 14.80 -5.94
N ALA A 57 -11.45 13.87 -5.34
CA ALA A 57 -10.00 13.78 -5.52
C ALA A 57 -9.61 13.57 -6.99
N VAL A 58 -10.35 12.71 -7.70
CA VAL A 58 -10.15 12.47 -9.15
C VAL A 58 -10.46 13.73 -9.94
N ARG A 59 -11.57 14.44 -9.67
CA ARG A 59 -11.89 15.73 -10.35
C ARG A 59 -10.79 16.76 -10.16
N ARG A 60 -10.23 16.88 -8.95
CA ARG A 60 -9.12 17.79 -8.67
C ARG A 60 -7.87 17.44 -9.46
N PHE A 61 -7.53 16.15 -9.53
CA PHE A 61 -6.42 15.66 -10.35
C PHE A 61 -6.67 15.95 -11.84
N GLN A 62 -7.83 15.55 -12.37
CA GLN A 62 -8.22 15.78 -13.76
C GLN A 62 -8.11 17.26 -14.13
N LYS A 63 -8.63 18.15 -13.28
CA LYS A 63 -8.50 19.61 -13.46
C LYS A 63 -7.05 20.08 -13.49
N ALA A 64 -6.21 19.62 -12.56
CA ALA A 64 -4.80 20.00 -12.51
C ALA A 64 -3.99 19.56 -13.74
N TYR A 65 -4.36 18.42 -14.33
CA TYR A 65 -3.69 17.85 -15.50
C TYR A 65 -4.42 18.11 -16.83
N ARG A 66 -5.45 18.98 -16.83
CA ARG A 66 -6.23 19.40 -18.01
C ARG A 66 -6.91 18.22 -18.74
N LEU A 67 -7.44 17.27 -17.97
CA LEU A 67 -8.27 16.15 -18.45
C LEU A 67 -9.77 16.49 -18.35
N PRO A 68 -10.67 15.74 -19.01
CA PRO A 68 -12.10 15.82 -18.73
C PRO A 68 -12.39 15.66 -17.22
N VAL A 69 -13.23 16.52 -16.64
CA VAL A 69 -13.47 16.59 -15.18
C VAL A 69 -14.81 15.91 -14.81
N ASP A 70 -14.90 14.62 -15.11
CA ASP A 70 -16.11 13.81 -14.86
C ASP A 70 -16.06 13.03 -13.54
N GLY A 71 -14.89 12.97 -12.89
CA GLY A 71 -14.69 12.21 -11.65
C GLY A 71 -14.74 10.69 -11.85
N GLU A 72 -14.65 10.22 -13.09
CA GLU A 72 -14.47 8.81 -13.45
C GLU A 72 -12.99 8.55 -13.78
N VAL A 73 -12.51 7.33 -13.56
CA VAL A 73 -11.14 6.95 -13.93
C VAL A 73 -11.19 6.02 -15.12
N ASP A 74 -10.94 6.58 -16.30
CA ASP A 74 -10.66 5.84 -17.53
C ASP A 74 -9.17 5.47 -17.62
N SER A 75 -8.78 4.77 -18.69
CA SER A 75 -7.40 4.36 -18.92
C SER A 75 -6.44 5.56 -19.04
N THR A 76 -6.90 6.67 -19.63
CA THR A 76 -6.12 7.91 -19.77
C THR A 76 -5.83 8.54 -18.42
N THR A 77 -6.87 8.71 -17.59
CA THR A 77 -6.79 9.27 -16.25
C THR A 77 -5.92 8.38 -15.35
N PHE A 78 -6.14 7.06 -15.38
CA PHE A 78 -5.36 6.11 -14.59
C PHE A 78 -3.87 6.16 -14.95
N SER A 79 -3.53 6.13 -16.25
CA SER A 79 -2.15 6.21 -16.74
C SER A 79 -1.49 7.53 -16.32
N LYS A 80 -2.24 8.63 -16.34
CA LYS A 80 -1.74 9.94 -15.92
C LYS A 80 -1.48 9.99 -14.41
N ILE A 81 -2.36 9.43 -13.59
CA ILE A 81 -2.17 9.30 -12.14
C ILE A 81 -0.94 8.45 -11.85
N GLN A 82 -0.82 7.29 -12.52
CA GLN A 82 0.30 6.38 -12.35
C GLN A 82 1.63 7.04 -12.68
N GLY A 83 1.72 7.75 -13.81
CA GLY A 83 2.94 8.45 -14.22
C GLY A 83 3.27 9.69 -13.40
N ALA A 84 2.30 10.26 -12.67
CA ALA A 84 2.53 11.41 -11.79
C ALA A 84 3.17 11.00 -10.45
N VAL A 85 2.97 9.76 -10.00
CA VAL A 85 3.53 9.27 -8.73
C VAL A 85 5.00 8.89 -8.94
N SER A 86 5.89 9.49 -8.14
CA SER A 86 7.28 9.04 -8.06
C SER A 86 7.35 7.55 -7.68
N PRO A 87 8.14 6.71 -8.35
CA PRO A 87 8.26 5.29 -8.01
C PRO A 87 8.56 5.05 -6.51
N LYS A 88 9.38 5.94 -5.92
CA LYS A 88 9.72 5.94 -4.48
C LYS A 88 8.54 6.15 -3.55
N ASN A 89 7.50 6.83 -4.04
CA ASN A 89 6.30 7.18 -3.28
C ASN A 89 5.14 6.21 -3.58
N SER A 90 5.35 5.20 -4.42
CA SER A 90 4.32 4.18 -4.63
C SER A 90 4.10 3.38 -3.34
N ALA A 91 2.85 2.98 -3.08
CA ALA A 91 2.50 2.20 -1.89
C ALA A 91 3.32 0.90 -1.80
N LEU A 92 3.49 0.22 -2.93
CA LEU A 92 4.29 -0.99 -3.03
C LEU A 92 5.74 -0.77 -2.58
N GLU A 93 6.38 0.30 -3.07
CA GLU A 93 7.78 0.62 -2.74
C GLU A 93 7.93 1.00 -1.26
N GLN A 94 7.05 1.87 -0.75
CA GLN A 94 7.10 2.31 0.65
C GLN A 94 6.87 1.13 1.62
N LEU A 95 5.89 0.27 1.31
CA LEU A 95 5.63 -0.94 2.10
C LEU A 95 6.78 -1.94 1.99
N ALA A 96 7.35 -2.16 0.81
CA ALA A 96 8.48 -3.08 0.66
C ALA A 96 9.69 -2.61 1.48
N ARG A 97 9.96 -1.30 1.51
CA ARG A 97 11.03 -0.70 2.32
C ARG A 97 10.81 -0.91 3.81
N ILE A 98 9.62 -0.58 4.32
CA ILE A 98 9.35 -0.71 5.75
C ILE A 98 9.30 -2.17 6.21
N ILE A 99 8.71 -3.06 5.39
CA ILE A 99 8.71 -4.50 5.67
C ILE A 99 10.13 -5.05 5.68
N TYR A 100 10.96 -4.64 4.72
CA TYR A 100 12.35 -5.09 4.67
C TYR A 100 13.14 -4.59 5.88
N SER A 101 12.91 -3.37 6.34
CA SER A 101 13.65 -2.85 7.49
C SER A 101 13.19 -3.42 8.83
N GLU A 102 11.90 -3.72 8.99
CA GLU A 102 11.31 -4.15 10.26
C GLU A 102 11.23 -5.66 10.43
N ALA A 103 11.16 -6.41 9.32
CA ALA A 103 10.87 -7.85 9.32
C ALA A 103 11.84 -8.67 8.46
N ARG A 104 13.02 -8.13 8.10
CA ARG A 104 14.06 -8.91 7.43
C ARG A 104 14.48 -10.10 8.30
N GLY A 105 14.42 -11.28 7.70
CA GLY A 105 14.74 -12.55 8.37
C GLY A 105 13.57 -13.15 9.17
N GLU A 106 12.40 -12.50 9.19
CA GLU A 106 11.15 -13.12 9.66
C GLU A 106 10.51 -13.99 8.56
N SER A 107 9.54 -14.82 8.95
CA SER A 107 8.74 -15.60 8.00
C SER A 107 8.00 -14.68 7.02
N PHE A 108 7.59 -15.22 5.87
CA PHE A 108 6.80 -14.47 4.90
C PHE A 108 5.51 -13.91 5.54
N GLU A 109 4.83 -14.71 6.36
CA GLU A 109 3.67 -14.28 7.14
C GLU A 109 3.99 -13.10 8.07
N GLY A 110 5.14 -13.13 8.77
CA GLY A 110 5.58 -12.04 9.64
C GLY A 110 5.88 -10.74 8.87
N GLN A 111 6.45 -10.86 7.67
CA GLN A 111 6.68 -9.72 6.77
C GLN A 111 5.36 -9.10 6.30
N VAL A 112 4.38 -9.93 5.92
CA VAL A 112 3.04 -9.45 5.55
C VAL A 112 2.34 -8.79 6.73
N ALA A 113 2.47 -9.36 7.94
CA ALA A 113 1.86 -8.82 9.15
C ALA A 113 2.36 -7.40 9.48
N VAL A 114 3.65 -7.09 9.27
CA VAL A 114 4.17 -5.72 9.43
C VAL A 114 3.55 -4.77 8.40
N GLY A 115 3.48 -5.18 7.14
CA GLY A 115 2.81 -4.40 6.09
C GLY A 115 1.33 -4.14 6.40
N ALA A 116 0.63 -5.15 6.92
CA ALA A 116 -0.76 -5.04 7.31
C ALA A 116 -0.96 -4.06 8.48
N VAL A 117 -0.07 -4.02 9.47
CA VAL A 117 -0.13 -3.02 10.54
C VAL A 117 -0.05 -1.59 9.99
N VAL A 118 0.79 -1.32 9.00
CA VAL A 118 0.85 0.00 8.34
C VAL A 118 -0.51 0.34 7.70
N LEU A 119 -1.11 -0.61 6.96
CA LEU A 119 -2.41 -0.40 6.32
C LEU A 119 -3.56 -0.25 7.34
N ASN A 120 -3.49 -0.98 8.46
CA ASN A 120 -4.46 -0.88 9.56
C ASN A 120 -4.36 0.50 10.24
N ARG A 121 -3.15 1.04 10.39
CA ARG A 121 -2.95 2.41 10.88
C ARG A 121 -3.57 3.42 9.93
N VAL A 122 -3.31 3.31 8.62
CA VAL A 122 -3.91 4.23 7.63
C VAL A 122 -5.44 4.21 7.65
N GLN A 123 -6.05 3.07 7.97
CA GLN A 123 -7.51 2.94 8.10
C GLN A 123 -8.05 3.38 9.48
N SER A 124 -7.18 3.58 10.47
CA SER A 124 -7.56 3.90 11.84
C SER A 124 -7.62 5.40 12.04
N PRO A 125 -8.68 5.94 12.68
CA PRO A 125 -8.76 7.36 13.02
C PRO A 125 -7.71 7.81 14.06
N LEU A 126 -6.94 6.88 14.63
CA LEU A 126 -5.88 7.15 15.60
C LEU A 126 -4.54 7.51 14.95
N PHE A 127 -4.42 7.38 13.64
CA PHE A 127 -3.18 7.55 12.88
C PHE A 127 -3.41 8.44 11.65
N PRO A 128 -2.33 8.93 11.00
CA PRO A 128 -2.42 9.60 9.71
C PRO A 128 -3.08 8.73 8.64
N ASP A 129 -3.64 9.37 7.61
CA ASP A 129 -4.49 8.73 6.61
C ASP A 129 -3.76 8.37 5.30
N SER A 130 -2.42 8.37 5.34
CA SER A 130 -1.56 7.98 4.23
C SER A 130 -0.40 7.07 4.67
N ILE A 131 0.02 6.15 3.78
CA ILE A 131 1.16 5.25 4.03
C ILE A 131 2.42 6.05 4.36
N THR A 132 2.66 7.13 3.61
CA THR A 132 3.79 8.03 3.80
C THR A 132 3.78 8.60 5.22
N GLU A 133 2.69 9.23 5.64
CA GLU A 133 2.64 9.87 6.97
C GLU A 133 2.69 8.86 8.11
N VAL A 134 2.11 7.66 7.94
CA VAL A 134 2.24 6.58 8.93
C VAL A 134 3.69 6.12 9.07
N ILE A 135 4.40 5.91 7.96
CA ILE A 135 5.80 5.46 7.97
C ILE A 135 6.72 6.54 8.56
N PHE A 136 6.52 7.81 8.18
CA PHE A 136 7.36 8.92 8.61
C PHE A 136 6.91 9.58 9.93
N GLN A 137 5.91 9.03 10.62
CA GLN A 137 5.51 9.50 11.94
C GLN A 137 6.66 9.27 12.94
N LYS A 138 7.12 10.35 13.57
CA LYS A 138 8.28 10.35 14.47
C LYS A 138 8.20 9.23 15.51
N GLY A 139 9.23 8.38 15.56
CA GLY A 139 9.38 7.31 16.55
C GLY A 139 8.50 6.07 16.34
N GLN A 140 7.75 5.97 15.24
CA GLN A 140 6.96 4.74 14.94
C GLN A 140 7.80 3.63 14.31
N PHE A 141 8.82 3.99 13.54
CA PHE A 141 9.69 3.05 12.83
C PHE A 141 11.14 3.53 12.93
N SER A 142 11.96 2.88 13.77
CA SER A 142 13.36 3.28 13.98
C SER A 142 14.17 3.17 12.69
N ALA A 143 13.78 2.28 11.78
CA ALA A 143 14.39 2.12 10.47
C ALA A 143 14.44 3.40 9.62
N VAL A 144 13.51 4.34 9.82
CA VAL A 144 13.51 5.63 9.12
C VAL A 144 14.64 6.51 9.63
N ASP A 145 14.79 6.58 10.96
CA ASP A 145 15.83 7.38 11.63
C ASP A 145 17.23 6.77 11.45
N ASP A 146 17.34 5.44 11.48
CA ASP A 146 18.59 4.70 11.30
C ASP A 146 19.03 4.55 9.83
N GLY A 147 18.26 5.12 8.90
CA GLY A 147 18.52 5.10 7.45
C GLY A 147 18.29 3.76 6.75
N GLN A 148 17.90 2.70 7.47
CA GLN A 148 17.63 1.37 6.91
C GLN A 148 16.45 1.36 5.93
N TYR A 149 15.49 2.27 6.09
CA TYR A 149 14.38 2.47 5.17
C TYR A 149 14.85 2.78 3.72
N TRP A 150 16.03 3.41 3.57
CA TRP A 150 16.56 3.78 2.27
C TRP A 150 17.28 2.64 1.54
N LEU A 151 17.49 1.49 2.20
CA LEU A 151 18.06 0.30 1.58
C LEU A 151 17.14 -0.26 0.49
N THR A 152 17.73 -0.96 -0.48
CA THR A 152 16.98 -1.66 -1.54
C THR A 152 16.29 -2.89 -0.96
N PRO A 153 14.94 -2.98 -1.02
CA PRO A 153 14.21 -4.15 -0.56
C PRO A 153 14.54 -5.40 -1.40
N ASN A 154 14.42 -6.58 -0.79
CA ASN A 154 14.53 -7.83 -1.53
C ASN A 154 13.18 -8.26 -2.13
N GLN A 155 13.21 -9.28 -2.99
CA GLN A 155 12.02 -9.80 -3.67
C GLN A 155 10.91 -10.24 -2.69
N THR A 156 11.29 -10.85 -1.56
CA THR A 156 10.34 -11.31 -0.55
C THR A 156 9.57 -10.15 0.09
N ALA A 157 10.23 -9.02 0.34
CA ALA A 157 9.59 -7.82 0.88
C ALA A 157 8.58 -7.22 -0.11
N TYR A 158 8.91 -7.19 -1.42
CA TYR A 158 7.94 -6.77 -2.45
C TYR A 158 6.74 -7.70 -2.54
N GLN A 159 6.96 -9.02 -2.47
CA GLN A 159 5.88 -9.99 -2.45
C GLN A 159 5.00 -9.84 -1.21
N ALA A 160 5.59 -9.57 -0.04
CA ALA A 160 4.86 -9.35 1.19
C ALA A 160 4.04 -8.05 1.15
N ALA A 161 4.64 -6.97 0.66
CA ALA A 161 3.96 -5.70 0.43
C ALA A 161 2.75 -5.86 -0.50
N LYS A 162 2.92 -6.57 -1.62
CA LYS A 162 1.82 -6.87 -2.54
C LYS A 162 0.71 -7.68 -1.86
N ALA A 163 1.06 -8.68 -1.05
CA ALA A 163 0.06 -9.49 -0.38
C ALA A 163 -0.73 -8.70 0.67
N ALA A 164 -0.07 -7.81 1.41
CA ALA A 164 -0.75 -6.89 2.33
C ALA A 164 -1.66 -5.90 1.58
N LEU A 165 -1.19 -5.32 0.47
CA LEU A 165 -1.99 -4.42 -0.39
C LEU A 165 -3.22 -5.13 -0.98
N ASN A 166 -3.11 -6.42 -1.27
CA ASN A 166 -4.22 -7.27 -1.72
C ASN A 166 -5.14 -7.72 -0.56
N GLY A 167 -4.95 -7.18 0.65
CA GLY A 167 -5.85 -7.39 1.79
C GLY A 167 -5.50 -8.57 2.69
N TRP A 168 -4.37 -9.25 2.49
CA TRP A 168 -3.95 -10.29 3.44
C TRP A 168 -3.43 -9.67 4.74
N ASP A 169 -4.17 -9.84 5.84
CA ASP A 169 -3.79 -9.36 7.18
C ASP A 169 -3.63 -10.51 8.20
N PRO A 170 -2.43 -11.11 8.31
CA PRO A 170 -2.10 -12.07 9.37
C PRO A 170 -2.07 -11.44 10.77
N ALA A 171 -1.94 -10.11 10.86
CA ALA A 171 -1.88 -9.37 12.10
C ALA A 171 -3.28 -9.16 12.73
N ARG A 172 -4.35 -9.50 12.01
CA ARG A 172 -5.75 -9.51 12.51
C ARG A 172 -6.23 -8.15 13.00
N GLY A 173 -5.98 -7.10 12.22
CA GLY A 173 -6.43 -5.74 12.50
C GLY A 173 -5.63 -5.03 13.59
N THR A 174 -4.49 -5.58 14.03
CA THR A 174 -3.66 -4.94 15.06
C THR A 174 -3.02 -3.66 14.55
N LEU A 175 -2.79 -2.72 15.46
CA LEU A 175 -2.19 -1.41 15.19
C LEU A 175 -0.75 -1.31 15.70
N TYR A 176 -0.29 -2.30 16.48
CA TYR A 176 1.00 -2.26 17.16
C TYR A 176 1.60 -3.65 17.21
N TYR A 177 2.93 -3.72 17.14
CA TYR A 177 3.71 -4.91 17.41
C TYR A 177 4.97 -4.56 18.19
N HIS A 178 5.56 -5.55 18.85
CA HIS A 178 6.85 -5.41 19.51
C HIS A 178 7.58 -6.75 19.56
N ASN A 179 8.90 -6.72 19.66
CA ASN A 179 9.69 -7.93 19.92
C ASN A 179 9.93 -8.05 21.44
N PRO A 180 9.28 -8.99 22.15
CA PRO A 180 9.34 -9.08 23.61
C PRO A 180 10.73 -9.41 24.15
N LYS A 181 11.68 -9.86 23.30
CA LYS A 181 13.06 -10.14 23.71
C LYS A 181 13.91 -8.88 23.88
N ILE A 182 13.55 -7.79 23.18
CA ILE A 182 14.33 -6.54 23.15
C ILE A 182 13.53 -5.33 23.62
N THR A 183 12.21 -5.45 23.70
CA THR A 183 11.32 -4.35 24.10
C THR A 183 11.40 -4.12 25.60
N THR A 184 11.74 -2.88 25.99
CA THR A 184 11.76 -2.44 27.40
C THR A 184 10.56 -1.57 27.78
N SER A 185 9.80 -1.08 26.80
CA SER A 185 8.61 -0.24 27.02
C SER A 185 7.52 -1.01 27.77
N THR A 186 7.23 -0.58 29.00
CA THR A 186 6.15 -1.15 29.82
C THR A 186 4.79 -1.02 29.13
N TRP A 187 4.57 0.09 28.42
CA TRP A 187 3.33 0.30 27.67
C TRP A 187 3.14 -0.72 26.56
N SER A 188 4.19 -1.08 25.81
CA SER A 188 4.09 -2.10 24.74
C SER A 188 3.86 -3.49 25.32
N LEU A 189 4.53 -3.81 26.44
CA LEU A 189 4.45 -5.11 27.11
C LEU A 189 3.10 -5.33 27.82
N SER A 190 2.39 -4.26 28.22
CA SER A 190 1.09 -4.37 28.89
C SER A 190 -0.10 -4.46 27.94
N ARG A 191 0.09 -4.25 26.63
CA ARG A 191 -1.01 -4.28 25.66
C ARG A 191 -1.59 -5.69 25.51
N PRO A 192 -2.91 -5.83 25.30
CA PRO A 192 -3.52 -7.13 25.00
C PRO A 192 -2.94 -7.76 23.74
N LYS A 193 -2.30 -8.92 23.90
CA LYS A 193 -1.81 -9.75 22.80
C LYS A 193 -2.96 -10.27 21.94
N VAL A 194 -2.80 -10.18 20.63
CA VAL A 194 -3.71 -10.79 19.64
C VAL A 194 -3.08 -12.02 19.02
N VAL A 195 -1.85 -11.91 18.52
CA VAL A 195 -1.14 -13.02 17.85
C VAL A 195 0.37 -12.84 17.99
N THR A 196 1.11 -13.94 17.90
CA THR A 196 2.58 -13.94 17.81
C THR A 196 2.97 -14.58 16.48
N ILE A 197 3.76 -13.86 15.68
CA ILE A 197 4.26 -14.33 14.39
C ILE A 197 5.76 -14.07 14.37
N GLY A 198 6.53 -15.16 14.24
CA GLY A 198 7.99 -15.09 14.38
C GLY A 198 8.40 -14.53 15.73
N LYS A 199 9.18 -13.45 15.72
CA LYS A 199 9.67 -12.77 16.93
C LYS A 199 8.76 -11.64 17.40
N HIS A 200 7.70 -11.32 16.67
CA HIS A 200 6.82 -10.19 16.97
C HIS A 200 5.54 -10.63 17.67
N VAL A 201 5.17 -9.87 18.69
CA VAL A 201 3.87 -9.94 19.36
C VAL A 201 3.04 -8.77 18.84
N PHE A 202 1.92 -9.09 18.20
CA PHE A 202 0.96 -8.12 17.65
C PHE A 202 -0.16 -7.89 18.66
N THR A 203 -0.55 -6.63 18.84
CA THR A 203 -1.40 -6.17 19.95
C THR A 203 -2.46 -5.19 19.47
N ARG A 204 -3.63 -5.20 20.13
CA ARG A 204 -4.67 -4.18 19.91
C ARG A 204 -4.21 -2.85 20.43
#